data_AF-A0A178EBV7-F1
#
_entry.id   AF-A0A178EBV7-F1
#
_cell.length_a   1.000
_cell.length_b   1.000
_cell.length_c   1.000
_cell.angle_alpha   90.00
_cell.angle_beta   90.00
_cell.angle_gamma   90.00
#
_symmetry.space_group_name_H-M   'P 1'
#
loop_
_entity.id
_entity.type
_entity.pdbx_description
1 polymer ?
#
loop_
_entity_poly.entity_id
_entity_poly.type
_entity_poly.pdbx_seq_one_letter_code
_entity_poly.pdbx_strand_id
1 'polypeptide(L)'
;MGPDGSSTTRAKVLSRNKRAKINYISFDAATDLGQEVRPITEEPASQQTRTFREDIKGCVDLDWRFANSKEEWRTTSFYVTTTNDPPYDAVLGREEAKQCGMGKSTRFYNRALG
;
A
#
# COMPACT_ATOMS: atom_id res chain seq x y z
N MET A 1 -29.45 -15.81 8.88
CA MET A 1 -28.52 -15.81 7.73
C MET A 1 -28.40 -14.36 7.31
N GLY A 2 -27.55 -13.53 7.91
CA GLY A 2 -26.08 -13.52 7.87
C GLY A 2 -25.76 -12.15 7.27
N PRO A 3 -25.12 -11.20 7.97
CA PRO A 3 -24.82 -9.92 7.36
C PRO A 3 -23.85 -10.19 6.22
N ASP A 4 -24.29 -9.89 5.00
CA ASP A 4 -23.49 -9.95 3.80
C ASP A 4 -22.33 -8.97 4.01
N GLY A 5 -21.20 -9.52 4.46
CA GLY A 5 -19.94 -8.82 4.66
C GLY A 5 -19.49 -8.32 3.30
N SER A 6 -20.04 -7.18 2.91
CA SER A 6 -19.68 -6.45 1.70
C SER A 6 -18.26 -5.93 1.91
N SER A 7 -17.29 -6.80 1.65
CA SER A 7 -15.88 -6.45 1.50
C SER A 7 -15.80 -5.43 0.36
N THR A 8 -15.95 -4.15 0.73
CA THR A 8 -16.06 -3.05 -0.22
C THR A 8 -14.69 -2.89 -0.85
N THR A 9 -14.51 -3.55 -1.98
CA THR A 9 -13.24 -3.65 -2.68
C THR A 9 -13.02 -2.34 -3.44
N ARG A 10 -12.62 -1.28 -2.73
CA ARG A 10 -12.40 0.05 -3.34
C ARG A 10 -11.11 -0.01 -4.15
N ALA A 11 -11.21 0.28 -5.45
CA ALA A 11 -10.03 0.32 -6.31
C ALA A 11 -9.21 1.57 -6.00
N LYS A 12 -7.93 1.40 -5.68
CA LYS A 12 -6.95 2.47 -5.52
C LYS A 12 -5.87 2.38 -6.61
N VAL A 13 -5.09 3.45 -6.79
CA VAL A 13 -4.00 3.45 -7.76
C VAL A 13 -2.72 2.95 -7.12
N LEU A 14 -2.18 1.84 -7.65
CA LEU A 14 -0.85 1.38 -7.31
C LEU A 14 0.12 2.00 -8.30
N SER A 15 0.95 2.90 -7.78
CA SER A 15 1.98 3.55 -8.54
C SER A 15 3.31 2.81 -8.42
N ARG A 16 4.16 2.97 -9.42
CA ARG A 16 5.53 2.46 -9.39
C ARG A 16 6.49 3.62 -9.34
N ASN A 17 7.31 3.67 -8.28
CA ASN A 17 8.43 4.60 -8.23
C ASN A 17 9.74 3.81 -8.32
N LYS A 18 10.48 3.98 -9.42
CA LYS A 18 11.74 3.26 -9.67
C LYS A 18 12.84 3.56 -8.64
N ARG A 19 12.70 4.66 -7.88
CA ARG A 19 13.62 5.08 -6.81
C ARG A 19 13.15 4.66 -5.42
N ALA A 20 11.88 4.27 -5.27
CA ALA A 20 11.36 3.80 -4.00
C ALA A 20 11.99 2.43 -3.69
N LYS A 21 12.60 2.31 -2.51
CA LYS A 21 13.10 1.02 -2.01
C LYS A 21 12.04 0.28 -1.18
N ILE A 22 11.03 1.00 -0.70
CA ILE A 22 9.98 0.49 0.17
C ILE A 22 8.60 0.67 -0.46
N ASN A 23 7.66 -0.14 0.00
CA ASN A 23 6.24 0.01 -0.29
C ASN A 23 5.64 1.04 0.67
N TYR A 24 4.90 2.01 0.14
CA TYR A 24 4.23 3.01 0.97
C TYR A 24 2.84 3.37 0.45
N ILE A 25 1.97 3.80 1.35
CA ILE A 25 0.60 4.23 1.07
C ILE A 25 0.34 5.55 1.79
N SER A 26 -0.52 6.39 1.23
CA SER A 26 -0.97 7.60 1.91
C SER A 26 -1.89 7.25 3.08
N PHE A 27 -1.84 8.05 4.15
CA PHE A 27 -2.74 7.86 5.29
C PHE A 27 -4.22 7.90 4.87
N ASP A 28 -4.58 8.80 3.95
CA ASP A 28 -5.93 8.89 3.40
C ASP A 28 -6.34 7.61 2.67
N ALA A 29 -5.49 7.08 1.80
CA ALA A 29 -5.77 5.84 1.10
C ALA A 29 -5.89 4.65 2.08
N ALA A 30 -4.99 4.54 3.06
CA ALA A 30 -5.10 3.48 4.08
C ALA A 30 -6.41 3.56 4.87
N THR A 31 -6.83 4.78 5.24
CA THR A 31 -8.08 5.03 5.97
C THR A 31 -9.31 4.73 5.11
N ASP A 32 -9.32 5.16 3.84
CA ASP A 32 -10.40 4.87 2.88
C ASP A 32 -10.54 3.37 2.59
N LEU A 33 -9.42 2.64 2.66
CA LEU A 33 -9.39 1.17 2.57
C LEU A 33 -9.80 0.47 3.87
N GLY A 34 -10.17 1.23 4.92
CA GLY A 34 -10.61 0.71 6.22
C GLY A 34 -9.51 -0.03 6.98
N GLN A 35 -8.24 0.28 6.71
CA GLN A 35 -7.11 -0.42 7.32
C GLN A 35 -6.70 0.25 8.63
N GLU A 36 -6.49 -0.56 9.66
CA GLU A 36 -5.92 -0.08 10.92
C GLU A 36 -4.41 0.11 10.79
N VAL A 37 -3.96 1.34 10.99
CA VAL A 37 -2.54 1.69 10.96
C VAL A 37 -1.88 1.20 12.24
N ARG A 38 -1.03 0.18 12.12
CA ARG A 38 -0.27 -0.34 13.24
C ARG A 38 0.97 0.54 13.49
N PRO A 39 1.28 0.87 14.76
CA PRO A 39 2.51 1.59 15.08
C PRO A 39 3.72 0.72 14.72
N ILE A 40 4.78 1.35 14.24
CA ILE A 40 6.04 0.65 14.00
C ILE A 40 6.76 0.58 15.36
N THR A 41 6.78 -0.60 15.96
CA THR A 41 7.43 -0.82 17.27
C THR A 41 8.95 -0.84 17.18
N GLU A 42 9.48 -1.06 15.98
CA GLU A 42 10.89 -0.95 15.66
C GLU A 42 11.04 0.28 14.76
N GLU A 43 11.80 1.29 15.18
CA GLU A 43 12.13 2.40 14.28
C GLU A 43 12.62 1.80 12.96
N PRO A 44 12.03 2.15 11.80
CA PRO A 44 12.57 1.70 10.53
C PRO A 44 13.98 2.24 10.51
N ALA A 45 14.96 1.34 10.68
CA ALA A 45 16.36 1.69 10.89
C ALA A 45 16.68 2.89 10.02
N SER A 46 17.21 3.95 10.63
CA SER A 46 17.29 5.36 10.18
C SER A 46 18.00 5.59 8.82
N GLN A 47 18.11 4.56 8.00
CA GLN A 47 18.72 4.44 6.70
C GLN A 47 17.74 4.61 5.51
N GLN A 48 16.41 4.53 5.68
CA GLN A 48 15.50 4.42 4.53
C GLN A 48 14.78 5.71 4.09
N THR A 49 14.72 6.77 4.90
CA THR A 49 14.04 8.03 4.57
C THR A 49 14.91 9.04 3.82
N ARG A 50 16.22 8.80 3.57
CA ARG A 50 17.01 9.76 2.77
C ARG A 50 16.49 9.95 1.33
N THR A 51 15.69 9.01 0.82
CA THR A 51 15.03 9.14 -0.49
C THR A 51 13.62 9.76 -0.38
N PHE A 52 13.03 9.81 0.82
CA PHE A 52 11.65 10.20 1.09
C PHE A 52 11.63 11.15 2.31
N ARG A 53 11.49 12.46 2.07
CA ARG A 53 11.43 13.51 3.12
C ARG A 53 10.12 13.46 3.95
N GLU A 54 9.47 12.30 4.02
CA GLU A 54 8.10 12.17 4.48
C GLU A 54 8.08 11.36 5.79
N ASP A 55 7.32 11.86 6.76
CA ASP A 55 7.11 11.19 8.04
C ASP A 55 6.23 9.95 7.87
N ILE A 56 6.62 8.88 8.56
CA ILE A 56 5.93 7.60 8.55
C ILE A 56 5.12 7.48 9.84
N LYS A 57 3.81 7.23 9.72
CA LYS A 57 2.88 7.07 10.86
C LYS A 57 2.87 5.67 11.45
N GLY A 58 3.16 4.68 10.61
CA GLY A 58 2.89 3.28 10.92
C GLY A 58 3.05 2.38 9.70
N CYS A 59 2.53 1.17 9.81
CA CYS A 59 2.42 0.24 8.70
C CYS A 59 1.03 -0.41 8.65
N VAL A 60 0.63 -0.84 7.46
CA VAL A 60 -0.58 -1.63 7.22
C VAL A 60 -0.21 -2.85 6.38
N ASP A 61 -0.82 -3.99 6.67
CA ASP A 61 -0.78 -5.13 5.74
C ASP A 61 -1.95 -5.00 4.78
N LEU A 62 -1.65 -4.84 3.49
CA LEU A 62 -2.67 -4.84 2.46
C LEU A 62 -2.70 -6.19 1.81
N ASP A 63 -3.88 -6.78 1.74
CA ASP A 63 -4.13 -7.89 0.85
C ASP A 63 -4.77 -7.37 -0.45
N TRP A 64 -4.03 -7.48 -1.54
CA TRP A 64 -4.35 -6.81 -2.79
C TRP A 64 -4.06 -7.66 -4.03
N ARG A 65 -4.69 -7.28 -5.15
CA ARG A 65 -4.38 -7.82 -6.48
C ARG A 65 -4.51 -6.76 -7.55
N PHE A 66 -3.82 -6.93 -8.67
CA PHE A 66 -3.98 -6.05 -9.82
C PHE A 66 -5.38 -6.18 -10.42
N ALA A 67 -6.00 -5.05 -10.78
CA ALA A 67 -7.34 -5.06 -11.34
C ALA A 67 -7.46 -5.83 -12.66
N ASN A 68 -6.37 -5.88 -13.43
CA ASN A 68 -6.31 -6.54 -14.73
C ASN A 68 -5.62 -7.91 -14.69
N SER A 69 -5.25 -8.43 -13.51
CA SER A 69 -4.61 -9.73 -13.38
C SER A 69 -5.55 -10.77 -12.79
N LYS A 70 -5.49 -11.99 -13.31
CA LYS A 70 -6.13 -13.17 -12.71
C LYS A 70 -5.24 -13.82 -11.64
N GLU A 71 -4.07 -13.24 -11.37
CA GLU A 71 -3.18 -13.69 -10.31
C GLU A 71 -3.86 -13.66 -8.94
N GLU A 72 -3.32 -14.50 -8.06
CA GLU A 72 -3.77 -14.63 -6.67
C GLU A 72 -3.59 -13.33 -5.89
N TRP A 73 -4.42 -13.18 -4.86
CA TRP A 73 -4.30 -12.12 -3.88
C TRP A 73 -2.93 -12.18 -3.18
N ARG A 74 -2.32 -11.02 -2.95
CA ARG A 74 -1.00 -10.89 -2.35
C ARG A 74 -1.11 -10.04 -1.09
N THR A 75 -0.56 -10.54 -0.01
CA THR A 75 -0.39 -9.76 1.21
C THR A 75 0.96 -9.05 1.17
N THR A 76 0.97 -7.73 1.39
CA THR A 76 2.20 -6.94 1.41
C THR A 76 2.07 -5.83 2.44
N SER A 77 3.12 -5.61 3.22
CA SER A 77 3.17 -4.52 4.19
C SER A 77 3.55 -3.20 3.49
N PHE A 78 2.77 -2.16 3.76
CA PHE A 78 3.00 -0.80 3.29
C PHE A 78 3.25 0.13 4.48
N TYR A 79 4.26 0.98 4.36
CA TYR A 79 4.46 2.08 5.31
C TYR A 79 3.44 3.19 5.03
N VAL A 80 2.83 3.70 6.09
CA VAL A 80 1.82 4.76 5.98
C VAL A 80 2.49 6.11 6.09
N THR A 81 2.46 6.87 5.00
CA THR A 81 3.01 8.23 4.93
C THR A 81 2.00 9.25 5.44
N THR A 82 2.49 10.30 6.09
CA THR A 82 1.68 11.38 6.68
C THR A 82 1.53 12.61 5.79
N THR A 83 2.10 12.56 4.58
CA THR A 83 2.05 13.67 3.61
C THR A 83 0.62 14.08 3.34
N ASN A 84 0.39 15.39 3.39
CA ASN A 84 -0.90 15.99 3.08
C ASN A 84 -1.05 16.08 1.55
N ASP A 85 -2.15 15.55 1.04
CA ASP A 85 -2.47 15.48 -0.41
C ASP A 85 -1.33 14.94 -1.29
N PRO A 86 -0.85 13.69 -1.07
CA PRO A 86 0.20 13.12 -1.89
C PRO A 86 -0.33 12.82 -3.30
N PRO A 87 0.50 12.95 -4.35
CA PRO A 87 0.09 12.64 -5.73
C PRO A 87 -0.04 11.13 -6.02
N TYR A 88 -0.23 10.31 -4.99
CA TYR A 88 -0.33 8.86 -5.07
C TYR A 88 -1.25 8.32 -3.96
N ASP A 89 -1.94 7.20 -4.25
CA ASP A 89 -2.60 6.41 -3.20
C ASP A 89 -1.58 5.48 -2.55
N ALA A 90 -1.06 4.53 -3.33
CA ALA A 90 -0.04 3.57 -2.89
C ALA A 90 1.08 3.45 -3.91
N VAL A 91 2.27 3.07 -3.45
CA VAL A 91 3.46 2.87 -4.27
C VAL A 91 4.14 1.58 -3.88
N LEU A 92 4.43 0.75 -4.88
CA LEU A 92 5.34 -0.38 -4.70
C LEU A 92 6.80 0.07 -4.82
N GLY A 93 7.60 -0.40 -3.87
CA GLY A 93 9.03 -0.38 -3.92
C GLY A 93 9.56 -1.14 -5.13
N ARG A 94 10.79 -0.82 -5.53
CA ARG A 94 11.41 -1.33 -6.75
C ARG A 94 11.47 -2.86 -6.78
N GLU A 95 11.74 -3.50 -5.64
CA GLU A 95 11.88 -4.96 -5.55
C GLU A 95 10.53 -5.64 -5.76
N GLU A 96 9.50 -5.26 -5.00
CA GLU A 96 8.15 -5.81 -5.16
C GLU A 96 7.55 -5.49 -6.51
N ALA A 97 7.74 -4.26 -7.01
CA ALA A 97 7.29 -3.90 -8.36
C ALA A 97 7.95 -4.76 -9.45
N LYS A 98 9.20 -5.19 -9.25
CA LYS A 98 9.90 -6.10 -10.18
C LYS A 98 9.35 -7.53 -10.05
N GLN A 99 9.15 -8.03 -8.83
CA GLN A 99 8.55 -9.35 -8.58
C GLN A 99 7.12 -9.46 -9.11
N CYS A 100 6.39 -8.36 -9.12
CA CYS A 100 5.03 -8.27 -9.65
C CYS A 100 4.98 -8.00 -11.17
N GLY A 101 6.12 -7.94 -11.87
CA GLY A 101 6.15 -7.64 -13.31
C GLY A 101 5.59 -6.25 -13.68
N MET A 102 5.55 -5.31 -12.73
CA MET A 102 4.84 -4.04 -12.88
C MET A 102 5.61 -3.09 -13.80
N GLY A 103 5.21 -3.01 -15.07
CA GLY A 103 5.81 -2.11 -16.06
C GLY A 103 5.42 -0.62 -15.89
N LYS A 104 4.20 -0.37 -15.40
CA LYS A 104 3.56 0.96 -15.27
C LYS A 104 2.62 1.00 -14.06
N SER A 105 2.26 2.20 -13.59
CA SER A 105 1.21 2.37 -12.59
C SER A 105 -0.10 1.74 -13.06
N THR A 106 -0.80 1.06 -12.16
CA THR A 106 -2.04 0.33 -12.46
C THR A 106 -2.97 0.34 -11.26
N ARG A 107 -4.27 0.14 -11.48
CA ARG A 107 -5.23 0.01 -10.39
C ARG A 107 -5.05 -1.32 -9.66
N PHE A 108 -5.27 -1.30 -8.36
CA PHE A 108 -5.34 -2.49 -7.52
C PHE A 108 -6.67 -2.53 -6.78
N TYR A 109 -7.10 -3.74 -6.49
CA TYR A 109 -8.18 -4.04 -5.57
C TYR A 109 -7.57 -4.48 -4.25
N ASN A 110 -8.15 -4.06 -3.13
CA ASN A 110 -7.80 -4.57 -1.81
C ASN A 110 -9.01 -5.28 -1.18
N ARG A 111 -8.75 -6.22 -0.29
CA ARG A 111 -9.74 -6.72 0.66
C ARG A 111 -9.29 -6.36 2.07
N ALA A 112 -10.24 -6.03 2.93
CA ALA A 112 -9.93 -5.88 4.34
C ALA A 112 -9.48 -7.25 4.89
N LEU A 113 -8.33 -7.27 5.55
CA LEU A 113 -7.96 -8.38 6.42
C LEU A 113 -8.78 -8.21 7.70
N GLY A 114 -9.91 -8.93 7.76
CA GLY A 114 -10.82 -8.92 8.91
C GLY A 114 -10.25 -9.58 10.15
#